data_AF-A0A8H5C702-F1
#
_entry.id   AF-A0A8H5C702-F1
#
_cell.length_a   1.000
_cell.length_b   1.000
_cell.length_c   1.000
_cell.angle_alpha   90.00
_cell.angle_beta   90.00
_cell.angle_gamma   90.00
#
_symmetry.space_group_name_H-M   'P 1'
#
loop_
_entity.id
_entity.type
_entity.pdbx_description
1 polymer ?
#
loop_
_entity_poly.entity_id
_entity_poly.type
_entity_poly.pdbx_seq_one_letter_code
_entity_poly.pdbx_strand_id
1 'polypeptide(L)'
;MSQSVNRKTLEATVSAMVSVCSSWDLETILSDSWRSPSCILQILPLSLGRPPFNNVQYSEFLNTFMGAFHNFRVTVHDTIIDEKDGNDHGKAWMWASTEGERVIGSHKNEIVMNMKFGADGWLEWIGEFVNSNNSVTIFPKLMHQWQRSVVTATYPFGLGSLPSTSNYYDMQRTLNGSPPFIQSFLSSFIAQKDHEWALPLSAIDHFSHHHRDTYKMKFSVFPRNVNVFCQMHFVAGRNWVRKRMIVRRHYSTTIKTSCIQQATSIDSLIMAIDAEALKATAQSFVSAYNSWDLEALMSESWRSPSCISQILPLSLERLPMNNEEWKKWFGPRMKAMSNFHIKVKEMIVDEKERKVAIMASSTGETVIGPYKNEYAIILECGEDGRVEWVREFVDSKYTSDFFAKLENYKSEEQTKSS
;
A
#
# COMPACT_ATOMS: atom_id res chain seq x y z
N MET A 1 4.44 12.29 -28.76
CA MET A 1 4.43 12.42 -27.29
C MET A 1 2.99 12.23 -26.86
N SER A 2 2.70 11.24 -26.00
CA SER A 2 1.39 11.20 -25.34
C SER A 2 1.31 12.39 -24.38
N GLN A 3 0.15 13.00 -24.22
CA GLN A 3 -0.08 13.90 -23.09
C GLN A 3 -0.15 13.05 -21.81
N SER A 4 0.38 13.55 -20.70
CA SER A 4 0.15 12.97 -19.37
C SER A 4 -1.31 13.20 -18.97
N VAL A 5 -1.89 12.25 -18.25
CA VAL A 5 -3.24 12.38 -17.70
C VAL A 5 -3.16 13.31 -16.49
N ASN A 6 -3.86 14.45 -16.54
CA ASN A 6 -3.83 15.44 -15.47
C ASN A 6 -4.62 14.97 -14.23
N ARG A 7 -4.29 15.54 -13.05
CA ARG A 7 -4.93 15.24 -11.76
C ARG A 7 -6.45 15.16 -11.83
N LYS A 8 -7.07 16.15 -12.48
CA LYS A 8 -8.53 16.29 -12.49
C LYS A 8 -9.21 15.13 -13.21
N THR A 9 -8.58 14.57 -14.25
CA THR A 9 -9.05 13.34 -14.90
C THR A 9 -8.91 12.15 -13.96
N LEU A 10 -7.77 12.00 -13.26
CA LEU A 10 -7.57 10.92 -12.28
C LEU A 10 -8.57 11.01 -11.11
N GLU A 11 -8.74 12.20 -10.52
CA GLU A 11 -9.72 12.51 -9.47
C GLU A 11 -11.15 12.19 -9.92
N ALA A 12 -11.52 12.55 -11.16
CA ALA A 12 -12.83 12.24 -11.73
C ALA A 12 -13.03 10.72 -11.91
N THR A 13 -12.03 9.99 -12.39
CA THR A 13 -12.11 8.52 -12.54
C THR A 13 -12.19 7.80 -11.19
N VAL A 14 -11.43 8.22 -10.18
CA VAL A 14 -11.55 7.69 -8.80
C VAL A 14 -12.93 7.99 -8.21
N SER A 15 -13.44 9.21 -8.40
CA SER A 15 -14.78 9.60 -7.95
C SER A 15 -15.88 8.79 -8.65
N ALA A 16 -15.76 8.57 -9.96
CA ALA A 16 -16.66 7.71 -10.73
C ALA A 16 -16.65 6.27 -10.19
N MET A 17 -15.47 5.67 -9.99
CA MET A 17 -15.31 4.34 -9.38
C MET A 17 -16.03 4.25 -8.02
N VAL A 18 -15.86 5.23 -7.14
CA VAL A 18 -16.52 5.25 -5.82
C VAL A 18 -18.05 5.33 -5.96
N SER A 19 -18.53 6.14 -6.90
CA SER A 19 -19.97 6.29 -7.18
C SER A 19 -20.58 4.99 -7.72
N VAL A 20 -19.97 4.35 -8.71
CA VAL A 20 -20.48 3.09 -9.28
C VAL A 20 -20.39 1.94 -8.28
N CYS A 21 -19.31 1.81 -7.51
CA CYS A 21 -19.20 0.79 -6.46
C CYS A 21 -20.23 1.00 -5.35
N SER A 22 -20.66 2.24 -5.09
CA SER A 22 -21.74 2.56 -4.14
C SER A 22 -23.15 2.43 -4.72
N SER A 23 -23.30 2.30 -6.04
CA SER A 23 -24.60 1.92 -6.65
C SER A 23 -24.90 0.44 -6.45
N TRP A 24 -23.86 -0.39 -6.26
CA TRP A 24 -23.93 -1.84 -6.14
C TRP A 24 -24.70 -2.50 -7.31
N ASP A 25 -24.49 -1.98 -8.52
CA ASP A 25 -25.02 -2.50 -9.77
C ASP A 25 -23.89 -3.04 -10.68
N LEU A 26 -24.08 -4.24 -11.25
CA LEU A 26 -23.00 -4.98 -11.91
C LEU A 26 -22.61 -4.35 -13.25
N GLU A 27 -23.61 -3.93 -14.02
CA GLU A 27 -23.43 -3.30 -15.32
C GLU A 27 -22.71 -1.95 -15.15
N THR A 28 -23.12 -1.16 -14.15
CA THR A 28 -22.52 0.13 -13.83
C THR A 28 -21.07 -0.02 -13.31
N ILE A 29 -20.79 -1.00 -12.44
CA ILE A 29 -19.43 -1.31 -11.93
C ILE A 29 -18.49 -1.86 -13.02
N LEU A 30 -19.01 -2.50 -14.06
CA LEU A 30 -18.20 -3.07 -15.14
C LEU A 30 -18.22 -2.26 -16.44
N SER A 31 -18.96 -1.14 -16.45
CA SER A 31 -19.05 -0.26 -17.60
C SER A 31 -17.67 0.27 -18.04
N ASP A 32 -17.51 0.42 -19.35
CA ASP A 32 -16.35 1.02 -20.02
C ASP A 32 -16.24 2.54 -19.83
N SER A 33 -17.16 3.14 -19.04
CA SER A 33 -17.20 4.59 -18.78
C SER A 33 -16.06 5.11 -17.89
N TRP A 34 -15.36 4.23 -17.16
CA TRP A 34 -14.30 4.59 -16.20
C TRP A 34 -13.12 3.61 -16.11
N ARG A 35 -13.25 2.39 -16.65
CA ARG A 35 -12.23 1.33 -16.63
C ARG A 35 -12.01 0.75 -18.01
N SER A 36 -10.78 0.33 -18.28
CA SER A 36 -10.43 -0.34 -19.53
C SER A 36 -11.15 -1.70 -19.68
N PRO A 37 -11.54 -2.11 -20.90
CA PRO A 37 -12.00 -3.47 -21.18
C PRO A 37 -10.99 -4.57 -20.81
N SER A 38 -9.69 -4.24 -20.75
CA SER A 38 -8.61 -5.14 -20.31
C SER A 38 -8.19 -4.92 -18.85
N CYS A 39 -8.97 -4.19 -18.06
CA CYS A 39 -8.64 -3.87 -16.67
C CYS A 39 -8.47 -5.15 -15.83
N ILE A 40 -7.40 -5.19 -15.03
CA ILE A 40 -7.07 -6.30 -14.14
C ILE A 40 -7.28 -5.87 -12.68
N LEU A 41 -8.06 -6.64 -11.92
CA LEU A 41 -8.25 -6.46 -10.49
C LEU A 41 -7.52 -7.55 -9.70
N GLN A 42 -6.83 -7.20 -8.63
CA GLN A 42 -6.16 -8.14 -7.73
C GLN A 42 -6.55 -7.87 -6.28
N ILE A 43 -7.17 -8.85 -5.63
CA ILE A 43 -7.46 -8.79 -4.19
C ILE A 43 -6.18 -9.14 -3.41
N LEU A 44 -5.80 -8.25 -2.50
CA LEU A 44 -4.66 -8.33 -1.60
C LEU A 44 -5.14 -8.34 -0.13
N PRO A 45 -4.35 -8.81 0.84
CA PRO A 45 -3.02 -9.42 0.72
C PRO A 45 -3.03 -10.77 -0.01
N LEU A 46 -1.88 -11.16 -0.56
CA LEU A 46 -1.64 -12.41 -1.28
C LEU A 46 -1.87 -13.66 -0.42
N SER A 47 -1.83 -13.53 0.91
CA SER A 47 -2.21 -14.59 1.86
C SER A 47 -3.64 -15.09 1.67
N LEU A 48 -4.53 -14.27 1.08
CA LEU A 48 -5.89 -14.66 0.70
C LEU A 48 -5.93 -15.63 -0.51
N GLY A 49 -4.78 -15.90 -1.15
CA GLY A 49 -4.66 -16.88 -2.23
C GLY A 49 -5.48 -16.54 -3.48
N ARG A 50 -5.79 -15.25 -3.70
CA ARG A 50 -6.63 -14.80 -4.82
C ARG A 50 -5.77 -14.53 -6.05
N PRO A 51 -6.08 -15.12 -7.22
CA PRO A 51 -5.45 -14.72 -8.47
C PRO A 51 -5.93 -13.32 -8.90
N PRO A 52 -5.20 -12.62 -9.79
CA PRO A 52 -5.76 -11.50 -10.52
C PRO A 52 -6.96 -11.93 -11.38
N PHE A 53 -7.93 -11.04 -11.51
CA PHE A 53 -9.16 -11.18 -12.28
C PHE A 53 -9.16 -10.20 -13.45
N ASN A 54 -9.49 -10.64 -14.66
CA ASN A 54 -9.94 -9.74 -15.72
C ASN A 54 -11.42 -9.32 -15.50
N ASN A 55 -11.94 -8.40 -16.31
CA ASN A 55 -13.33 -7.92 -16.20
C ASN A 55 -14.38 -9.06 -16.17
N VAL A 56 -14.21 -10.13 -16.95
CA VAL A 56 -15.14 -11.28 -16.98
C VAL A 56 -15.08 -12.04 -15.66
N GLN A 57 -13.89 -12.43 -15.21
CA GLN A 57 -13.71 -13.17 -13.96
C GLN A 57 -14.14 -12.34 -12.73
N TYR A 58 -13.93 -11.02 -12.78
CA TYR A 58 -14.39 -10.11 -11.73
C TYR A 58 -15.91 -9.95 -11.75
N SER A 59 -16.55 -9.99 -12.93
CA SER A 59 -18.01 -10.06 -13.05
C SER A 59 -18.59 -11.31 -12.39
N GLU A 60 -18.03 -12.49 -12.68
CA GLU A 60 -18.50 -13.74 -12.10
C GLU A 60 -18.30 -13.75 -10.57
N PHE A 61 -17.17 -13.20 -10.10
CA PHE A 61 -16.90 -12.99 -8.69
C PHE A 61 -17.96 -12.07 -8.05
N LEU A 62 -18.14 -10.84 -8.54
CA LEU A 62 -19.11 -9.88 -7.99
C LEU A 62 -20.55 -10.42 -8.00
N ASN A 63 -20.98 -11.05 -9.09
CA ASN A 63 -22.32 -11.60 -9.22
C ASN A 63 -22.63 -12.67 -8.14
N THR A 64 -21.60 -13.33 -7.61
CA THR A 64 -21.73 -14.27 -6.48
C THR A 64 -22.11 -13.55 -5.16
N PHE A 65 -21.72 -12.28 -4.98
CA PHE A 65 -21.96 -11.50 -3.75
C PHE A 65 -23.13 -10.55 -3.85
N MET A 66 -23.45 -10.04 -5.03
CA MET A 66 -24.38 -8.92 -5.16
C MET A 66 -25.76 -9.20 -4.57
N GLY A 67 -26.33 -10.38 -4.85
CA GLY A 67 -27.61 -10.82 -4.26
C GLY A 67 -27.57 -11.12 -2.74
N ALA A 68 -26.42 -11.00 -2.09
CA ALA A 68 -26.27 -11.20 -0.64
C ALA A 68 -26.28 -9.87 0.15
N PHE A 69 -26.27 -8.73 -0.53
CA PHE A 69 -26.37 -7.39 0.06
C PHE A 69 -27.69 -6.72 -0.35
N HIS A 70 -28.31 -6.01 0.59
CA HIS A 70 -29.51 -5.18 0.35
C HIS A 70 -29.14 -3.73 0.03
N ASN A 71 -27.98 -3.29 0.51
CA ASN A 71 -27.33 -2.04 0.16
C ASN A 71 -25.83 -2.17 0.38
N PHE A 72 -25.05 -1.32 -0.27
CA PHE A 72 -23.60 -1.21 -0.11
C PHE A 72 -23.21 0.26 -0.32
N ARG A 73 -22.20 0.72 0.40
CA ARG A 73 -21.69 2.10 0.34
C ARG A 73 -20.19 2.07 0.49
N VAL A 74 -19.49 2.84 -0.35
CA VAL A 74 -18.07 3.16 -0.18
C VAL A 74 -17.97 4.56 0.46
N THR A 75 -17.18 4.69 1.51
CA THR A 75 -16.86 5.98 2.14
C THR A 75 -15.35 6.20 2.07
N VAL A 76 -14.92 7.18 1.28
CA VAL A 76 -13.50 7.53 1.13
C VAL A 76 -13.02 8.28 2.37
N HIS A 77 -11.86 7.88 2.88
CA HIS A 77 -11.17 8.54 3.99
C HIS A 77 -9.98 9.36 3.52
N ASP A 78 -9.26 8.87 2.52
CA ASP A 78 -8.08 9.55 1.98
C ASP A 78 -7.83 9.13 0.51
N THR A 79 -7.26 10.03 -0.27
CA THR A 79 -6.84 9.79 -1.67
C THR A 79 -5.52 10.47 -1.95
N ILE A 80 -4.58 9.75 -2.53
CA ILE A 80 -3.21 10.19 -2.86
C ILE A 80 -3.03 10.02 -4.36
N ILE A 81 -2.66 11.07 -5.08
CA ILE A 81 -2.55 11.05 -6.55
C ILE A 81 -1.16 11.47 -6.99
N ASP A 82 -0.55 10.64 -7.83
CA ASP A 82 0.80 10.78 -8.36
C ASP A 82 0.70 11.02 -9.87
N GLU A 83 0.77 12.31 -10.24
CA GLU A 83 0.75 12.82 -11.62
C GLU A 83 2.13 12.62 -12.28
N LYS A 84 2.49 11.38 -12.62
CA LYS A 84 3.77 11.13 -13.28
C LYS A 84 3.80 11.62 -14.72
N ASP A 85 4.87 12.33 -15.04
CA ASP A 85 5.27 12.57 -16.42
C ASP A 85 5.93 11.33 -17.02
N GLY A 86 5.51 10.96 -18.23
CA GLY A 86 6.14 9.91 -19.06
C GLY A 86 5.20 8.76 -19.43
N ASN A 87 5.71 7.53 -19.36
CA ASN A 87 5.01 6.32 -19.79
C ASN A 87 4.14 5.67 -18.69
N ASP A 88 4.14 6.22 -17.47
CA ASP A 88 3.33 5.76 -16.34
C ASP A 88 2.16 6.75 -16.25
N HIS A 89 0.97 6.42 -16.77
CA HIS A 89 -0.10 7.39 -17.08
C HIS A 89 -0.89 7.90 -15.85
N GLY A 90 -0.20 8.08 -14.73
CA GLY A 90 -0.76 8.46 -13.44
C GLY A 90 -1.08 7.26 -12.55
N LYS A 91 -1.07 7.50 -11.23
CA LYS A 91 -1.46 6.52 -10.20
C LYS A 91 -2.28 7.18 -9.11
N ALA A 92 -3.12 6.40 -8.47
CA ALA A 92 -3.87 6.84 -7.31
C ALA A 92 -3.88 5.75 -6.23
N TRP A 93 -3.86 6.17 -4.97
CA TRP A 93 -4.24 5.34 -3.85
C TRP A 93 -5.47 5.91 -3.18
N MET A 94 -6.33 5.04 -2.67
CA MET A 94 -7.54 5.43 -1.94
C MET A 94 -7.70 4.52 -0.72
N TRP A 95 -7.77 5.10 0.47
CA TRP A 95 -8.24 4.41 1.66
C TRP A 95 -9.74 4.69 1.84
N ALA A 96 -10.52 3.63 1.95
CA ALA A 96 -11.96 3.72 2.13
C ALA A 96 -12.45 2.69 3.15
N SER A 97 -13.58 2.98 3.78
CA SER A 97 -14.43 1.98 4.39
C SER A 97 -15.55 1.59 3.44
N THR A 98 -16.07 0.38 3.61
CA THR A 98 -17.31 -0.06 2.97
C THR A 98 -18.27 -0.56 4.02
N GLU A 99 -19.56 -0.23 3.86
CA GLU A 99 -20.62 -0.65 4.76
C GLU A 99 -21.86 -1.07 3.97
N GLY A 100 -22.69 -1.91 4.56
CA GLY A 100 -23.93 -2.34 3.92
C GLY A 100 -24.73 -3.33 4.75
N GLU A 101 -26.00 -3.52 4.42
CA GLU A 101 -26.83 -4.57 5.02
C GLU A 101 -26.82 -5.83 4.16
N ARG A 102 -26.83 -7.00 4.82
CA ARG A 102 -26.81 -8.31 4.16
C ARG A 102 -27.86 -9.23 4.75
N VAL A 103 -28.13 -10.30 4.03
CA VAL A 103 -28.92 -11.46 4.49
C VAL A 103 -28.42 -12.11 5.79
N ILE A 104 -27.20 -11.80 6.26
CA ILE A 104 -26.60 -12.26 7.53
C ILE A 104 -26.22 -11.10 8.48
N GLY A 105 -26.86 -9.95 8.35
CA GLY A 105 -26.60 -8.75 9.17
C GLY A 105 -25.53 -7.82 8.60
N SER A 106 -25.25 -6.72 9.30
CA SER A 106 -24.46 -5.59 8.81
C SER A 106 -23.01 -5.97 8.41
N HIS A 107 -22.58 -5.44 7.28
CA HIS A 107 -21.22 -5.44 6.79
C HIS A 107 -20.54 -4.13 7.17
N LYS A 108 -19.31 -4.23 7.66
CA LYS A 108 -18.33 -3.15 7.65
C LYS A 108 -16.99 -3.74 7.24
N ASN A 109 -16.24 -3.04 6.40
CA ASN A 109 -14.91 -3.40 5.97
C ASN A 109 -14.07 -2.14 5.76
N GLU A 110 -12.75 -2.29 5.70
CA GLU A 110 -11.84 -1.26 5.22
C GLU A 110 -10.95 -1.84 4.15
N ILE A 111 -10.61 -0.99 3.19
CA ILE A 111 -9.87 -1.34 1.99
C ILE A 111 -8.90 -0.20 1.63
N VAL A 112 -7.74 -0.56 1.08
CA VAL A 112 -6.84 0.37 0.39
C VAL A 112 -6.72 -0.07 -1.07
N MET A 113 -7.20 0.76 -1.99
CA MET A 113 -7.07 0.52 -3.43
C MET A 113 -5.84 1.23 -3.98
N ASN A 114 -4.95 0.48 -4.63
CA ASN A 114 -3.85 0.98 -5.46
C ASN A 114 -4.28 0.89 -6.93
N MET A 115 -4.20 2.00 -7.66
CA MET A 115 -4.80 2.17 -8.99
C MET A 115 -3.78 2.66 -10.01
N LYS A 116 -3.84 2.10 -11.22
CA LYS A 116 -3.02 2.50 -12.38
C LYS A 116 -3.93 2.79 -13.56
N PHE A 117 -3.61 3.87 -14.26
CA PHE A 117 -4.43 4.41 -15.34
C PHE A 117 -3.74 4.20 -16.70
N GLY A 118 -4.54 4.17 -17.76
CA GLY A 118 -4.10 4.20 -19.15
C GLY A 118 -3.91 5.63 -19.67
N ALA A 119 -3.44 5.76 -20.90
CA ALA A 119 -3.18 7.07 -21.53
C ALA A 119 -4.45 7.91 -21.76
N ASP A 120 -5.62 7.27 -21.72
CA ASP A 120 -6.97 7.85 -21.78
C ASP A 120 -7.49 8.31 -20.40
N GLY A 121 -6.80 7.95 -19.31
CA GLY A 121 -7.22 8.19 -17.93
C GLY A 121 -8.22 7.16 -17.39
N TRP A 122 -8.43 6.04 -18.09
CA TRP A 122 -9.23 4.92 -17.60
C TRP A 122 -8.41 3.98 -16.71
N LEU A 123 -9.07 3.28 -15.79
CA LEU A 123 -8.39 2.31 -14.92
C LEU A 123 -7.98 1.04 -15.67
N GLU A 124 -6.69 0.74 -15.71
CA GLU A 124 -6.10 -0.48 -16.31
C GLU A 124 -5.76 -1.53 -15.26
N TRP A 125 -5.45 -1.14 -14.02
CA TRP A 125 -5.14 -2.07 -12.94
C TRP A 125 -5.61 -1.55 -11.58
N ILE A 126 -6.19 -2.44 -10.78
CA ILE A 126 -6.68 -2.17 -9.42
C ILE A 126 -6.17 -3.25 -8.47
N GLY A 127 -5.38 -2.87 -7.47
CA GLY A 127 -4.99 -3.72 -6.35
C GLY A 127 -5.79 -3.35 -5.10
N GLU A 128 -6.71 -4.20 -4.68
CA GLU A 128 -7.58 -3.97 -3.53
C GLU A 128 -7.04 -4.68 -2.28
N PHE A 129 -6.32 -3.95 -1.42
CA PHE A 129 -5.86 -4.46 -0.13
C PHE A 129 -7.01 -4.42 0.88
N VAL A 130 -7.62 -5.58 1.14
CA VAL A 130 -8.75 -5.71 2.06
C VAL A 130 -8.31 -6.13 3.46
N ASN A 131 -9.13 -5.82 4.46
CA ASN A 131 -9.05 -6.42 5.78
C ASN A 131 -9.28 -7.95 5.71
N SER A 132 -8.17 -8.69 5.59
CA SER A 132 -8.15 -10.15 5.39
C SER A 132 -8.91 -10.92 6.48
N ASN A 133 -8.84 -10.48 7.75
CA ASN A 133 -9.58 -11.10 8.86
C ASN A 133 -11.09 -11.03 8.65
N ASN A 134 -11.59 -9.90 8.15
CA ASN A 134 -12.99 -9.76 7.80
C ASN A 134 -13.35 -10.67 6.61
N SER A 135 -12.53 -10.66 5.55
CA SER A 135 -12.75 -11.50 4.36
C SER A 135 -12.83 -13.00 4.70
N VAL A 136 -11.93 -13.55 5.52
CA VAL A 136 -11.95 -14.99 5.84
C VAL A 136 -13.06 -15.39 6.83
N THR A 137 -13.51 -14.48 7.70
CA THR A 137 -14.55 -14.80 8.71
C THR A 137 -15.97 -14.62 8.20
N ILE A 138 -16.18 -13.68 7.26
CA ILE A 138 -17.50 -13.34 6.71
C ILE A 138 -17.82 -14.13 5.45
N PHE A 139 -16.87 -14.23 4.51
CA PHE A 139 -17.13 -14.80 3.20
C PHE A 139 -17.69 -16.24 3.25
N PRO A 140 -17.19 -17.16 4.11
CA PRO A 140 -17.78 -18.51 4.22
C PRO A 140 -19.23 -18.49 4.72
N LYS A 141 -19.58 -17.58 5.65
CA LYS A 141 -20.95 -17.41 6.15
C LYS A 141 -21.88 -16.90 5.06
N LEU A 142 -21.39 -15.97 4.25
CA LEU A 142 -22.12 -15.38 3.13
C LEU A 142 -22.41 -16.42 2.04
N MET A 143 -21.38 -17.19 1.64
CA MET A 143 -21.51 -18.28 0.67
C MET A 143 -22.49 -19.37 1.14
N HIS A 144 -22.40 -19.78 2.41
CA HIS A 144 -23.31 -20.77 2.98
C HIS A 144 -24.77 -20.26 3.04
N GLN A 145 -25.00 -18.97 3.33
CA GLN A 145 -26.35 -18.40 3.28
C GLN A 145 -26.87 -18.30 1.84
N TRP A 146 -26.03 -17.88 0.88
CA TRP A 146 -26.39 -17.84 -0.54
C TRP A 146 -26.76 -19.23 -1.07
N GLN A 147 -25.98 -20.27 -0.75
CA GLN A 147 -26.29 -21.66 -1.09
C GLN A 147 -27.67 -22.09 -0.56
N ARG A 148 -28.02 -21.74 0.69
CA ARG A 148 -29.34 -22.01 1.26
C ARG A 148 -30.46 -21.29 0.49
N SER A 149 -30.26 -20.02 0.13
CA SER A 149 -31.24 -19.25 -0.66
C SER A 149 -31.46 -19.86 -2.04
N VAL A 150 -30.40 -20.25 -2.75
CA VAL A 150 -30.49 -20.89 -4.08
C VAL A 150 -31.21 -22.24 -4.01
N VAL A 151 -30.89 -23.09 -3.03
CA VAL A 151 -31.56 -24.38 -2.84
C VAL A 151 -33.05 -24.18 -2.54
N THR A 152 -33.40 -23.21 -1.68
CA THR A 152 -34.79 -22.91 -1.31
C THR A 152 -35.59 -22.37 -2.51
N ALA A 153 -34.98 -21.51 -3.34
CA ALA A 153 -35.61 -20.96 -4.53
C ALA A 153 -35.81 -22.01 -5.65
N THR A 154 -34.89 -22.97 -5.76
CA THR A 154 -34.93 -24.05 -6.77
C THR A 154 -35.95 -25.14 -6.39
N TYR A 155 -36.14 -25.40 -5.09
CA TYR A 155 -37.03 -26.44 -4.58
C TYR A 155 -38.07 -25.87 -3.58
N PRO A 156 -39.00 -25.01 -4.03
CA PRO A 156 -39.97 -24.36 -3.15
C PRO A 156 -41.06 -25.32 -2.59
N PHE A 157 -41.21 -26.50 -3.18
CA PHE A 157 -42.16 -27.52 -2.71
C PHE A 157 -41.49 -28.46 -1.71
N GLY A 158 -41.85 -28.32 -0.44
CA GLY A 158 -41.26 -29.05 0.66
C GLY A 158 -41.44 -30.57 0.56
N LEU A 159 -40.36 -31.27 0.20
CA LEU A 159 -40.23 -32.70 0.46
C LEU A 159 -40.04 -32.91 1.96
N GLY A 160 -41.08 -33.42 2.62
CA GLY A 160 -41.18 -33.59 4.08
C GLY A 160 -40.29 -34.67 4.69
N SER A 161 -39.09 -34.90 4.16
CA SER A 161 -38.10 -35.84 4.68
C SER A 161 -36.68 -35.36 4.38
N LEU A 162 -35.87 -35.18 5.43
CA LEU A 162 -34.44 -34.86 5.30
C LEU A 162 -33.74 -35.89 4.38
N PRO A 163 -33.05 -35.47 3.31
CA PRO A 163 -32.35 -36.40 2.43
C PRO A 163 -31.19 -37.09 3.14
N SER A 164 -30.99 -38.36 2.79
CA SER A 164 -29.84 -39.15 3.25
C SER A 164 -28.50 -38.65 2.67
N THR A 165 -27.40 -39.31 3.02
CA THR A 165 -26.02 -38.98 2.63
C THR A 165 -25.73 -38.94 1.12
N SER A 166 -26.69 -39.29 0.25
CA SER A 166 -26.57 -39.15 -1.21
C SER A 166 -26.34 -37.70 -1.69
N ASN A 167 -26.80 -36.69 -0.93
CA ASN A 167 -26.72 -35.29 -1.35
C ASN A 167 -25.29 -34.73 -1.45
N TYR A 168 -24.27 -35.41 -0.91
CA TYR A 168 -22.88 -35.01 -1.12
C TYR A 168 -22.49 -35.06 -2.60
N TYR A 169 -23.01 -36.03 -3.36
CA TYR A 169 -22.74 -36.20 -4.79
C TYR A 169 -23.48 -35.18 -5.67
N ASP A 170 -24.72 -34.79 -5.34
CA ASP A 170 -25.42 -33.73 -6.08
C ASP A 170 -24.88 -32.33 -5.75
N MET A 171 -24.37 -32.13 -4.53
CA MET A 171 -23.58 -30.93 -4.20
C MET A 171 -22.29 -30.89 -5.03
N GLN A 172 -21.56 -32.02 -5.17
CA GLN A 172 -20.41 -32.12 -6.09
C GLN A 172 -20.79 -31.92 -7.57
N ARG A 173 -21.95 -32.38 -8.04
CA ARG A 173 -22.42 -32.08 -9.41
C ARG A 173 -22.71 -30.59 -9.62
N THR A 174 -23.32 -29.94 -8.63
CA THR A 174 -23.58 -28.48 -8.67
C THR A 174 -22.26 -27.70 -8.69
N LEU A 175 -21.25 -28.17 -7.95
CA LEU A 175 -19.88 -27.64 -8.00
C LEU A 175 -19.21 -27.88 -9.36
N ASN A 176 -19.34 -29.07 -9.94
CA ASN A 176 -18.80 -29.39 -11.27
C ASN A 176 -19.45 -28.58 -12.41
N GLY A 177 -20.68 -28.09 -12.21
CA GLY A 177 -21.35 -27.13 -13.10
C GLY A 177 -21.09 -25.65 -12.77
N SER A 178 -20.42 -25.35 -11.66
CA SER A 178 -20.05 -23.98 -11.29
C SER A 178 -18.84 -23.50 -12.10
N PRO A 179 -18.70 -22.18 -12.37
CA PRO A 179 -17.54 -21.64 -13.07
C PRO A 179 -16.19 -22.09 -12.47
N PRO A 180 -15.13 -22.30 -13.28
CA PRO A 180 -13.85 -22.83 -12.80
C PRO A 180 -13.21 -22.05 -11.64
N PHE A 181 -13.46 -20.74 -11.52
CA PHE A 181 -12.96 -19.97 -10.38
C PHE A 181 -13.67 -20.35 -9.06
N ILE A 182 -14.97 -20.69 -9.08
CA ILE A 182 -15.70 -21.18 -7.88
C ILE A 182 -15.15 -22.54 -7.47
N GLN A 183 -14.88 -23.41 -8.43
CA GLN A 183 -14.25 -24.72 -8.18
C GLN A 183 -12.87 -24.53 -7.56
N SER A 184 -11.98 -23.75 -8.21
CA SER A 184 -10.64 -23.46 -7.69
C SER A 184 -10.66 -22.77 -6.32
N PHE A 185 -11.62 -21.89 -6.08
CA PHE A 185 -11.79 -21.18 -4.81
C PHE A 185 -12.23 -22.13 -3.68
N LEU A 186 -13.22 -22.98 -3.92
CA LEU A 186 -13.68 -23.93 -2.91
C LEU A 186 -12.65 -25.04 -2.69
N SER A 187 -11.91 -25.46 -3.73
CA SER A 187 -10.78 -26.39 -3.59
C SER A 187 -9.64 -25.81 -2.76
N SER A 188 -9.26 -24.54 -2.93
CA SER A 188 -8.21 -23.92 -2.10
C SER A 188 -8.65 -23.72 -0.65
N PHE A 189 -9.94 -23.47 -0.41
CA PHE A 189 -10.52 -23.41 0.94
C PHE A 189 -10.60 -24.78 1.63
N ILE A 190 -10.87 -25.85 0.88
CA ILE A 190 -10.79 -27.23 1.38
C ILE A 190 -9.33 -27.58 1.70
N ALA A 191 -8.39 -27.28 0.80
CA ALA A 191 -6.97 -27.54 1.00
C ALA A 191 -6.34 -26.75 2.17
N GLN A 192 -6.81 -25.53 2.46
CA GLN A 192 -6.38 -24.76 3.64
C GLN A 192 -6.74 -25.44 4.98
N LYS A 193 -7.68 -26.39 4.99
CA LYS A 193 -8.07 -27.10 6.20
C LYS A 193 -7.15 -28.28 6.53
N ASP A 194 -6.48 -28.84 5.52
CA ASP A 194 -5.83 -30.16 5.57
C ASP A 194 -4.41 -30.15 4.97
N HIS A 195 -3.48 -29.31 5.46
CA HIS A 195 -2.05 -29.43 5.07
C HIS A 195 -1.02 -29.14 6.18
N GLU A 196 -0.35 -30.21 6.62
CA GLU A 196 1.07 -30.18 6.99
C GLU A 196 1.93 -29.95 5.73
N TRP A 197 3.11 -29.33 5.89
CA TRP A 197 3.95 -28.88 4.77
C TRP A 197 5.06 -29.87 4.43
N ALA A 198 5.19 -30.21 3.14
CA ALA A 198 6.41 -30.73 2.55
C ALA A 198 6.71 -29.97 1.24
N LEU A 199 7.94 -29.47 1.10
CA LEU A 199 8.44 -28.79 -0.11
C LEU A 199 9.69 -29.50 -0.64
N PRO A 200 9.84 -29.68 -1.96
CA PRO A 200 11.06 -30.19 -2.58
C PRO A 200 12.10 -29.08 -2.84
N LEU A 201 13.38 -29.47 -2.89
CA LEU A 201 14.58 -28.62 -3.05
C LEU A 201 15.23 -28.74 -4.44
N SER A 202 15.65 -27.60 -5.03
CA SER A 202 16.69 -27.42 -6.08
C SER A 202 16.63 -25.97 -6.61
N ALA A 203 17.63 -25.26 -7.18
CA ALA A 203 19.11 -25.29 -7.28
C ALA A 203 19.51 -24.01 -8.10
N ILE A 204 20.46 -23.12 -7.71
CA ILE A 204 21.93 -23.07 -8.03
C ILE A 204 22.25 -22.83 -9.55
N ASP A 205 23.01 -21.80 -10.02
CA ASP A 205 23.63 -20.60 -9.39
C ASP A 205 24.29 -19.58 -10.42
N HIS A 206 24.80 -18.43 -9.91
CA HIS A 206 26.06 -17.69 -10.28
C HIS A 206 26.22 -16.57 -11.39
N PHE A 207 27.27 -15.73 -11.14
CA PHE A 207 27.96 -14.64 -11.91
C PHE A 207 27.24 -13.26 -12.14
N SER A 208 27.91 -12.08 -12.19
CA SER A 208 29.19 -11.59 -11.60
C SER A 208 29.36 -10.04 -11.69
N HIS A 209 30.47 -9.49 -11.19
CA HIS A 209 30.78 -8.04 -11.08
C HIS A 209 30.95 -7.28 -12.41
N HIS A 210 30.74 -5.95 -12.37
CA HIS A 210 31.56 -4.97 -13.11
C HIS A 210 31.68 -3.61 -12.38
N HIS A 211 32.81 -2.93 -12.58
CA HIS A 211 33.19 -1.67 -11.91
C HIS A 211 32.35 -0.46 -12.35
N ARG A 212 32.25 0.56 -11.47
CA ARG A 212 31.93 1.94 -11.85
C ARG A 212 32.89 2.92 -11.16
N ASP A 213 33.44 3.84 -11.92
CA ASP A 213 34.33 4.90 -11.42
C ASP A 213 33.56 5.93 -10.60
N THR A 214 34.18 6.38 -9.50
CA THR A 214 33.61 7.44 -8.64
C THR A 214 34.27 8.79 -8.93
N TYR A 215 33.48 9.75 -9.38
CA TYR A 215 33.91 11.15 -9.46
C TYR A 215 33.85 11.78 -8.06
N LYS A 216 34.97 12.33 -7.57
CA LYS A 216 35.01 13.12 -6.32
C LYS A 216 35.00 14.61 -6.63
N MET A 217 33.91 15.28 -6.30
CA MET A 217 33.83 16.74 -6.28
C MET A 217 34.43 17.26 -4.97
N LYS A 218 35.27 18.31 -5.03
CA LYS A 218 35.87 18.92 -3.84
C LYS A 218 35.69 20.43 -3.89
N PHE A 219 34.79 20.94 -3.06
CA PHE A 219 34.61 22.37 -2.84
C PHE A 219 35.68 22.87 -1.85
N SER A 220 36.14 24.10 -2.04
CA SER A 220 37.08 24.77 -1.14
C SER A 220 36.75 26.25 -1.13
N VAL A 221 36.23 26.73 0.00
CA VAL A 221 35.85 28.14 0.21
C VAL A 221 36.93 28.79 1.05
N PHE A 222 37.50 29.89 0.55
CA PHE A 222 38.52 30.67 1.26
C PHE A 222 37.96 32.06 1.61
N PRO A 223 37.81 32.40 2.90
CA PRO A 223 37.30 33.72 3.30
C PRO A 223 38.44 34.74 3.37
N ARG A 224 38.56 35.61 2.36
CA ARG A 224 39.21 36.93 2.48
C ARG A 224 38.48 37.98 1.63
N ASN A 225 37.88 38.95 2.32
CA ASN A 225 37.39 40.25 1.84
C ASN A 225 36.60 40.30 0.51
N VAL A 226 35.27 40.23 0.64
CA VAL A 226 34.24 40.85 -0.24
C VAL A 226 34.21 40.40 -1.71
N ASN A 227 34.89 39.33 -2.10
CA ASN A 227 34.65 38.65 -3.39
C ASN A 227 34.64 37.12 -3.22
N VAL A 228 33.53 36.49 -3.62
CA VAL A 228 33.41 35.04 -3.70
C VAL A 228 34.03 34.58 -5.02
N PHE A 229 35.04 33.71 -4.96
CA PHE A 229 35.65 33.09 -6.14
C PHE A 229 35.26 31.62 -6.21
N CYS A 230 34.43 31.25 -7.18
CA CYS A 230 34.24 29.85 -7.56
C CYS A 230 35.28 29.44 -8.60
N GLN A 231 36.06 28.40 -8.29
CA GLN A 231 37.05 27.83 -9.20
C GLN A 231 36.67 26.39 -9.53
N MET A 232 36.13 26.17 -10.73
CA MET A 232 35.82 24.82 -11.22
C MET A 232 37.06 24.18 -11.85
N HIS A 233 37.29 22.91 -11.51
CA HIS A 233 38.30 22.06 -12.14
C HIS A 233 37.64 20.90 -12.84
N PHE A 234 37.92 20.74 -14.14
CA PHE A 234 37.62 19.54 -14.90
C PHE A 234 38.92 18.77 -15.13
N VAL A 235 38.89 17.46 -14.93
CA VAL A 235 40.03 16.57 -15.19
C VAL A 235 39.65 15.62 -16.32
N ALA A 236 40.29 15.78 -17.46
CA ALA A 236 40.21 14.88 -18.60
C ALA A 236 41.61 14.72 -19.22
N GLY A 237 42.30 13.64 -18.84
CA GLY A 237 43.65 13.35 -19.33
C GLY A 237 44.77 14.26 -18.79
N ARG A 238 45.97 14.11 -19.36
CA ARG A 238 47.24 14.66 -18.83
C ARG A 238 47.54 16.14 -19.18
N ASN A 239 46.57 16.93 -19.63
CA ASN A 239 46.80 18.32 -20.06
C ASN A 239 45.93 19.33 -19.29
N TRP A 240 46.58 20.35 -18.71
CA TRP A 240 45.92 21.40 -17.94
C TRP A 240 45.60 22.63 -18.82
N VAL A 241 44.31 22.92 -19.03
CA VAL A 241 43.86 24.18 -19.66
C VAL A 241 43.27 25.11 -18.60
N ARG A 242 43.92 26.25 -18.36
CA ARG A 242 43.39 27.31 -17.49
C ARG A 242 42.59 28.32 -18.32
N LYS A 243 41.29 28.48 -18.06
CA LYS A 243 40.53 29.69 -18.43
C LYS A 243 40.22 30.50 -17.17
N ARG A 244 40.62 31.78 -17.16
CA ARG A 244 40.12 32.77 -16.20
C ARG A 244 38.93 33.49 -16.80
N MET A 245 37.86 33.64 -16.03
CA MET A 245 36.78 34.58 -16.32
C MET A 245 36.89 35.71 -15.28
N ILE A 246 36.94 36.96 -15.73
CA ILE A 246 37.08 38.14 -14.85
C ILE A 246 35.79 38.95 -14.99
N VAL A 247 34.98 38.97 -13.93
CA VAL A 247 33.80 39.84 -13.83
C VAL A 247 34.23 41.14 -13.16
N ARG A 248 34.13 42.28 -13.86
CA ARG A 248 34.34 43.62 -13.28
C ARG A 248 33.01 44.20 -12.83
N ARG A 249 32.90 44.62 -11.56
CA ARG A 249 31.80 45.48 -11.09
C ARG A 249 32.09 46.94 -11.45
N HIS A 250 31.10 47.63 -12.01
CA HIS A 250 30.98 49.08 -11.91
C HIS A 250 30.12 49.42 -10.70
N TYR A 251 30.59 50.36 -9.88
CA TYR A 251 29.78 51.00 -8.85
C TYR A 251 29.14 52.25 -9.44
N SER A 252 27.81 52.31 -9.48
CA SER A 252 27.04 53.51 -9.77
C SER A 252 26.15 53.84 -8.58
N THR A 253 26.12 55.12 -8.21
CA THR A 253 25.59 55.59 -6.93
C THR A 253 24.09 55.88 -7.04
N THR A 254 23.23 54.90 -6.74
CA THR A 254 21.79 55.15 -6.54
C THR A 254 21.22 54.20 -5.48
N ILE A 255 21.40 54.56 -4.20
CA ILE A 255 20.71 53.89 -3.09
C ILE A 255 19.53 54.75 -2.67
N LYS A 256 18.37 54.49 -3.29
CA LYS A 256 17.02 54.79 -2.78
C LYS A 256 16.06 53.80 -3.45
N THR A 257 15.10 53.28 -2.66
CA THR A 257 14.00 52.38 -3.11
C THR A 257 14.41 51.08 -3.83
N SER A 258 15.23 50.24 -3.18
CA SER A 258 15.32 48.79 -3.52
C SER A 258 15.12 47.83 -2.33
N CYS A 259 15.35 48.26 -1.08
CA CYS A 259 15.22 47.39 0.10
C CYS A 259 13.78 46.94 0.45
N ILE A 260 12.74 47.45 -0.21
CA ILE A 260 11.34 47.04 0.05
C ILE A 260 10.90 45.87 -0.86
N GLN A 261 11.57 45.65 -2.01
CA GLN A 261 11.26 44.53 -2.91
C GLN A 261 11.97 43.21 -2.56
N GLN A 262 12.82 43.19 -1.53
CA GLN A 262 13.43 41.95 -1.02
C GLN A 262 12.70 41.35 0.20
N ALA A 263 11.78 42.10 0.83
CA ALA A 263 11.00 41.61 1.96
C ALA A 263 9.89 40.62 1.54
N THR A 264 9.37 40.73 0.31
CA THR A 264 8.39 39.78 -0.27
C THR A 264 9.00 38.47 -0.76
N SER A 265 10.26 38.20 -0.44
CA SER A 265 11.03 37.03 -0.92
C SER A 265 11.48 36.08 0.21
N ILE A 266 11.07 36.34 1.46
CA ILE A 266 11.39 35.46 2.60
C ILE A 266 10.30 34.39 2.79
N ASP A 267 9.02 34.72 2.57
CA ASP A 267 7.95 33.71 2.52
C ASP A 267 8.13 32.75 1.33
N SER A 268 8.75 33.21 0.23
CA SER A 268 9.16 32.35 -0.89
C SER A 268 10.48 31.59 -0.66
N LEU A 269 11.00 31.59 0.57
CA LEU A 269 12.18 30.83 1.00
C LEU A 269 11.81 29.68 1.95
N ILE A 270 10.52 29.52 2.26
CA ILE A 270 9.98 28.20 2.58
C ILE A 270 10.12 27.39 1.29
N MET A 271 11.16 26.56 1.21
CA MET A 271 11.31 25.63 0.10
C MET A 271 10.18 24.61 0.20
N ALA A 272 9.18 24.75 -0.68
CA ALA A 272 8.13 23.76 -0.83
C ALA A 272 8.79 22.40 -1.02
N ILE A 273 8.37 21.42 -0.21
CA ILE A 273 8.94 20.08 -0.24
C ILE A 273 8.51 19.42 -1.54
N ASP A 274 9.47 19.15 -2.42
CA ASP A 274 9.21 18.48 -3.69
C ASP A 274 9.03 16.96 -3.53
N ALA A 275 8.57 16.31 -4.59
CA ALA A 275 8.35 14.87 -4.62
C ALA A 275 9.60 14.03 -4.30
N GLU A 276 10.81 14.50 -4.64
CA GLU A 276 12.05 13.78 -4.35
C GLU A 276 12.45 13.90 -2.87
N ALA A 277 12.17 15.03 -2.21
CA ALA A 277 12.33 15.20 -0.77
C ALA A 277 11.36 14.29 0.01
N LEU A 278 10.07 14.26 -0.34
CA LEU A 278 9.09 13.35 0.27
C LEU A 278 9.49 11.88 0.11
N LYS A 279 9.97 11.51 -1.08
CA LYS A 279 10.49 10.17 -1.40
C LYS A 279 11.76 9.84 -0.62
N ALA A 280 12.64 10.80 -0.35
CA ALA A 280 13.81 10.62 0.52
C ALA A 280 13.42 10.40 1.98
N THR A 281 12.40 11.12 2.49
CA THR A 281 11.79 10.85 3.81
C THR A 281 11.21 9.44 3.88
N ALA A 282 10.47 9.01 2.85
CA ALA A 282 9.91 7.66 2.78
C ALA A 282 10.98 6.55 2.67
N GLN A 283 12.09 6.80 1.96
CA GLN A 283 13.25 5.91 1.96
C GLN A 283 13.95 5.85 3.32
N SER A 284 13.95 6.94 4.08
CA SER A 284 14.48 6.98 5.45
C SER A 284 13.62 6.17 6.42
N PHE A 285 12.28 6.28 6.32
CA PHE A 285 11.33 5.39 7.01
C PHE A 285 11.62 3.91 6.72
N VAL A 286 11.73 3.52 5.44
CA VAL A 286 12.00 2.12 5.05
C VAL A 286 13.37 1.66 5.55
N SER A 287 14.37 2.53 5.50
CA SER A 287 15.72 2.23 5.98
C SER A 287 15.77 2.01 7.50
N ALA A 288 15.02 2.79 8.28
CA ALA A 288 14.91 2.62 9.72
C ALA A 288 14.21 1.32 10.13
N TYR A 289 13.18 0.90 9.39
CA TYR A 289 12.60 -0.43 9.56
C TYR A 289 13.60 -1.55 9.19
N ASN A 290 14.36 -1.36 8.11
CA ASN A 290 15.36 -2.33 7.64
C ASN A 290 16.62 -2.43 8.49
N SER A 291 16.95 -1.41 9.31
CA SER A 291 17.97 -1.54 10.35
C SER A 291 17.46 -2.25 11.60
N TRP A 292 16.13 -2.42 11.73
CA TRP A 292 15.45 -3.00 12.91
C TRP A 292 15.93 -2.39 14.23
N ASP A 293 16.15 -1.07 14.22
CA ASP A 293 16.67 -0.29 15.34
C ASP A 293 15.62 0.73 15.80
N LEU A 294 15.33 0.73 17.10
CA LEU A 294 14.26 1.54 17.68
C LEU A 294 14.59 3.04 17.74
N GLU A 295 15.86 3.42 17.84
CA GLU A 295 16.27 4.83 17.81
C GLU A 295 16.32 5.35 16.36
N ALA A 296 16.67 4.50 15.38
CA ALA A 296 16.53 4.83 13.96
C ALA A 296 15.04 5.03 13.57
N LEU A 297 14.14 4.19 14.09
CA LEU A 297 12.69 4.28 13.90
C LEU A 297 12.07 5.53 14.54
N MET A 298 12.67 6.04 15.61
CA MET A 298 12.25 7.26 16.31
C MET A 298 13.06 8.50 15.91
N SER A 299 13.86 8.42 14.85
CA SER A 299 14.79 9.48 14.47
C SER A 299 14.08 10.74 13.97
N GLU A 300 14.35 11.87 14.64
CA GLU A 300 13.87 13.20 14.24
C GLU A 300 14.36 13.67 12.86
N SER A 301 15.26 12.92 12.20
CA SER A 301 15.74 13.18 10.84
C SER A 301 14.68 12.99 9.76
N TRP A 302 13.69 12.11 10.00
CA TRP A 302 12.60 11.83 9.06
C TRP A 302 11.21 11.85 9.74
N ARG A 303 11.16 11.72 11.07
CA ARG A 303 9.91 11.61 11.84
C ARG A 303 9.70 12.86 12.70
N SER A 304 8.48 13.39 12.73
CA SER A 304 8.16 14.52 13.61
C SER A 304 8.12 14.07 15.09
N PRO A 305 8.58 14.90 16.05
CA PRO A 305 8.41 14.63 17.49
C PRO A 305 6.95 14.43 17.92
N SER A 306 6.00 15.05 17.21
CA SER A 306 4.55 14.90 17.41
C SER A 306 3.91 13.78 16.57
N CYS A 307 4.71 12.95 15.88
CA CYS A 307 4.20 11.97 14.94
C CYS A 307 3.23 10.96 15.58
N ILE A 308 2.10 10.76 14.91
CA ILE A 308 1.09 9.77 15.26
C ILE A 308 1.27 8.52 14.38
N SER A 309 1.06 7.34 14.95
CA SER A 309 1.10 6.07 14.23
C SER A 309 -0.13 5.23 14.54
N GLN A 310 -0.79 4.77 13.49
CA GLN A 310 -2.06 4.07 13.56
C GLN A 310 -1.99 2.78 12.74
N ILE A 311 -2.24 1.65 13.40
CA ILE A 311 -2.33 0.34 12.74
C ILE A 311 -3.76 0.15 12.25
N LEU A 312 -3.91 -0.09 10.96
CA LEU A 312 -5.16 -0.37 10.27
C LEU A 312 -5.20 -1.85 9.83
N PRO A 313 -6.38 -2.43 9.58
CA PRO A 313 -7.73 -1.87 9.72
C PRO A 313 -8.11 -1.57 11.18
N LEU A 314 -9.03 -0.61 11.37
CA LEU A 314 -9.62 -0.23 12.67
C LEU A 314 -10.28 -1.43 13.38
N SER A 315 -10.68 -2.46 12.66
CA SER A 315 -11.17 -3.73 13.25
C SER A 315 -10.12 -4.50 14.06
N LEU A 316 -8.86 -4.07 14.07
CA LEU A 316 -7.83 -4.57 14.98
C LEU A 316 -7.85 -3.85 16.35
N GLU A 317 -8.76 -2.88 16.52
CA GLU A 317 -8.99 -2.11 17.76
C GLU A 317 -7.71 -1.44 18.28
N ARG A 318 -6.84 -0.99 17.35
CA ARG A 318 -5.62 -0.26 17.64
C ARG A 318 -5.87 1.24 17.51
N LEU A 319 -5.91 1.91 18.65
CA LEU A 319 -5.98 3.37 18.69
C LEU A 319 -4.71 3.99 18.07
N PRO A 320 -4.79 5.20 17.51
CA PRO A 320 -3.62 5.98 17.15
C PRO A 320 -2.73 6.19 18.39
N MET A 321 -1.42 6.06 18.20
CA MET A 321 -0.40 6.19 19.25
C MET A 321 0.56 7.32 18.91
N ASN A 322 0.93 8.14 19.90
CA ASN A 322 2.07 9.05 19.76
C ASN A 322 3.41 8.28 19.80
N ASN A 323 4.52 8.99 19.60
CA ASN A 323 5.87 8.40 19.60
C ASN A 323 6.22 7.60 20.88
N GLU A 324 5.87 8.09 22.07
CA GLU A 324 6.19 7.39 23.33
C GLU A 324 5.34 6.13 23.50
N GLU A 325 4.05 6.23 23.21
CA GLU A 325 3.10 5.10 23.24
C GLU A 325 3.50 4.03 22.23
N TRP A 326 3.84 4.43 21.00
CA TRP A 326 4.30 3.53 19.96
C TRP A 326 5.63 2.87 20.33
N LYS A 327 6.61 3.63 20.87
CA LYS A 327 7.89 3.06 21.34
C LYS A 327 7.67 1.99 22.42
N LYS A 328 6.76 2.26 23.37
CA LYS A 328 6.37 1.32 24.43
C LYS A 328 5.63 0.09 23.90
N TRP A 329 4.79 0.24 22.88
CA TRP A 329 4.02 -0.85 22.28
C TRP A 329 4.84 -1.72 21.31
N PHE A 330 5.69 -1.11 20.49
CA PHE A 330 6.44 -1.79 19.43
C PHE A 330 7.77 -2.38 19.92
N GLY A 331 8.49 -1.71 20.84
CA GLY A 331 9.79 -2.16 21.34
C GLY A 331 9.81 -3.61 21.87
N PRO A 332 8.83 -4.07 22.67
CA PRO A 332 8.74 -5.47 23.10
C PRO A 332 8.45 -6.47 21.97
N ARG A 333 7.87 -6.02 20.85
CA ARG A 333 7.62 -6.84 19.65
C ARG A 333 8.88 -6.97 18.79
N MET A 334 9.65 -5.89 18.63
CA MET A 334 10.95 -5.93 17.94
C MET A 334 11.88 -6.99 18.55
N LYS A 335 11.95 -7.07 19.88
CA LYS A 335 12.77 -8.06 20.60
C LYS A 335 12.38 -9.52 20.36
N ALA A 336 11.19 -9.79 19.82
CA ALA A 336 10.74 -11.15 19.52
C ALA A 336 11.07 -11.59 18.08
N MET A 337 11.79 -10.75 17.32
CA MET A 337 12.07 -10.96 15.91
C MET A 337 13.48 -10.49 15.53
N SER A 338 14.20 -11.29 14.75
CA SER A 338 15.49 -10.97 14.14
C SER A 338 15.37 -10.87 12.63
N ASN A 339 16.39 -10.30 11.97
CA ASN A 339 16.52 -10.27 10.51
C ASN A 339 15.26 -9.73 9.79
N PHE A 340 14.61 -8.72 10.37
CA PHE A 340 13.45 -8.09 9.77
C PHE A 340 13.84 -7.27 8.55
N HIS A 341 13.04 -7.38 7.48
CA HIS A 341 13.28 -6.66 6.24
C HIS A 341 11.97 -6.33 5.53
N ILE A 342 11.73 -5.04 5.27
CA ILE A 342 10.70 -4.51 4.38
C ILE A 342 11.26 -4.38 2.96
N LYS A 343 10.58 -5.07 2.03
CA LYS A 343 10.72 -4.92 0.59
C LYS A 343 9.56 -4.07 0.06
N VAL A 344 9.88 -2.86 -0.41
CA VAL A 344 8.94 -2.00 -1.15
C VAL A 344 8.62 -2.65 -2.50
N LYS A 345 7.34 -2.73 -2.84
CA LYS A 345 6.81 -3.17 -4.14
C LYS A 345 6.47 -1.99 -5.03
N GLU A 346 5.84 -0.97 -4.46
CA GLU A 346 5.44 0.26 -5.14
C GLU A 346 5.44 1.42 -4.16
N MET A 347 5.78 2.62 -4.66
CA MET A 347 5.76 3.87 -3.92
C MET A 347 5.20 4.95 -4.85
N ILE A 348 4.22 5.70 -4.36
CA ILE A 348 3.65 6.86 -5.05
C ILE A 348 3.75 8.09 -4.17
N VAL A 349 3.91 9.27 -4.77
CA VAL A 349 4.08 10.54 -4.06
C VAL A 349 3.07 11.56 -4.56
N ASP A 350 2.32 12.15 -3.64
CA ASP A 350 1.47 13.31 -3.90
C ASP A 350 2.13 14.54 -3.28
N GLU A 351 2.90 15.26 -4.10
CA GLU A 351 3.66 16.44 -3.70
C GLU A 351 2.74 17.53 -3.11
N LYS A 352 1.59 17.74 -3.76
CA LYS A 352 0.60 18.78 -3.42
C LYS A 352 0.03 18.57 -2.02
N GLU A 353 -0.31 17.32 -1.68
CA GLU A 353 -0.87 16.97 -0.37
C GLU A 353 0.21 16.54 0.65
N ARG A 354 1.49 16.50 0.24
CA ARG A 354 2.66 16.02 1.00
C ARG A 354 2.49 14.60 1.55
N LYS A 355 1.91 13.70 0.74
CA LYS A 355 1.67 12.30 1.12
C LYS A 355 2.52 11.34 0.31
N VAL A 356 2.94 10.24 0.95
CA VAL A 356 3.60 9.12 0.28
C VAL A 356 2.84 7.84 0.62
N ALA A 357 2.50 7.07 -0.40
CA ALA A 357 1.87 5.76 -0.25
C ALA A 357 2.85 4.66 -0.66
N ILE A 358 2.96 3.60 0.14
CA ILE A 358 3.95 2.53 0.00
C ILE A 358 3.28 1.16 0.09
N MET A 359 3.27 0.39 -1.00
CA MET A 359 2.92 -1.03 -0.98
C MET A 359 4.19 -1.82 -0.66
N ALA A 360 4.17 -2.63 0.39
CA ALA A 360 5.34 -3.38 0.82
C ALA A 360 4.99 -4.79 1.32
N SER A 361 6.03 -5.61 1.42
CA SER A 361 5.99 -6.89 2.14
C SER A 361 7.17 -6.96 3.09
N SER A 362 7.00 -7.53 4.27
CA SER A 362 8.09 -7.78 5.21
C SER A 362 8.35 -9.27 5.40
N THR A 363 9.58 -9.57 5.82
CA THR A 363 10.00 -10.88 6.32
C THR A 363 10.76 -10.71 7.62
N GLY A 364 10.77 -11.73 8.48
CA GLY A 364 11.63 -11.77 9.67
C GLY A 364 11.72 -13.18 10.25
N GLU A 365 12.57 -13.38 11.23
CA GLU A 365 12.76 -14.65 11.94
C GLU A 365 12.27 -14.52 13.38
N THR A 366 11.56 -15.53 13.89
CA THR A 366 11.12 -15.56 15.30
C THR A 366 11.24 -16.96 15.89
N VAL A 367 11.11 -17.05 17.21
CA VAL A 367 11.07 -18.32 17.96
C VAL A 367 9.93 -19.26 17.55
N ILE A 368 8.85 -18.74 16.94
CA ILE A 368 7.73 -19.55 16.40
C ILE A 368 7.81 -19.78 14.88
N GLY A 369 8.96 -19.50 14.27
CA GLY A 369 9.20 -19.63 12.83
C GLY A 369 9.22 -18.29 12.07
N PRO A 370 9.22 -18.33 10.73
CA PRO A 370 9.38 -17.14 9.89
C PRO A 370 8.14 -16.25 9.90
N TYR A 371 8.37 -14.95 10.11
CA TYR A 371 7.39 -13.88 9.91
C TYR A 371 7.36 -13.47 8.43
N LYS A 372 6.16 -13.28 7.87
CA LYS A 372 5.93 -12.82 6.48
C LYS A 372 4.62 -12.04 6.40
N ASN A 373 4.67 -10.72 6.17
CA ASN A 373 3.47 -9.87 6.18
C ASN A 373 3.44 -8.92 4.97
N GLU A 374 2.29 -8.32 4.70
CA GLU A 374 2.09 -7.33 3.64
C GLU A 374 1.39 -6.08 4.17
N TYR A 375 1.69 -4.95 3.52
CA TYR A 375 1.36 -3.62 4.04
C TYR A 375 0.97 -2.67 2.92
N ALA A 376 -0.05 -1.86 3.19
CA ALA A 376 -0.30 -0.60 2.50
C ALA A 376 -0.08 0.54 3.53
N ILE A 377 0.98 1.32 3.34
CA ILE A 377 1.41 2.36 4.30
C ILE A 377 1.17 3.73 3.69
N ILE A 378 0.60 4.65 4.46
CA ILE A 378 0.47 6.07 4.13
C ILE A 378 1.31 6.87 5.12
N LEU A 379 2.19 7.73 4.58
CA LEU A 379 2.97 8.71 5.31
C LEU A 379 2.43 10.11 4.97
N GLU A 380 2.01 10.87 5.96
CA GLU A 380 1.66 12.30 5.81
C GLU A 380 2.81 13.14 6.36
N CYS A 381 3.32 14.08 5.57
CA CYS A 381 4.48 14.90 5.92
C CYS A 381 4.10 16.35 6.23
N GLY A 382 4.69 16.89 7.29
CA GLY A 382 4.58 18.29 7.69
C GLY A 382 5.26 19.23 6.70
N GLU A 383 5.19 20.53 6.98
CA GLU A 383 5.83 21.59 6.17
C GLU A 383 7.37 21.58 6.23
N ASP A 384 7.95 20.78 7.13
CA ASP A 384 9.40 20.55 7.24
C ASP A 384 9.89 19.26 6.55
N GLY A 385 8.98 18.51 5.91
CA GLY A 385 9.28 17.28 5.18
C GLY A 385 9.38 16.03 6.05
N ARG A 386 9.15 16.14 7.37
CA ARG A 386 9.13 14.99 8.30
C ARG A 386 7.72 14.41 8.41
N VAL A 387 7.65 13.12 8.68
CA VAL A 387 6.38 12.39 8.83
C VAL A 387 5.67 12.81 10.12
N GLU A 388 4.46 13.35 9.98
CA GLU A 388 3.55 13.69 11.08
C GLU A 388 2.53 12.57 11.33
N TRP A 389 2.18 11.76 10.32
CA TRP A 389 1.29 10.62 10.49
C TRP A 389 1.76 9.39 9.71
N VAL A 390 1.70 8.23 10.36
CA VAL A 390 1.87 6.91 9.73
C VAL A 390 0.56 6.13 9.87
N ARG A 391 -0.10 5.81 8.76
CA ARG A 391 -1.20 4.82 8.73
C ARG A 391 -0.67 3.55 8.09
N GLU A 392 -0.67 2.45 8.83
CA GLU A 392 -0.11 1.16 8.39
C GLU A 392 -1.23 0.12 8.31
N PHE A 393 -1.71 -0.15 7.10
CA PHE A 393 -2.72 -1.18 6.85
C PHE A 393 -2.03 -2.54 6.67
N VAL A 394 -2.23 -3.45 7.63
CA VAL A 394 -1.58 -4.77 7.66
C VAL A 394 -2.50 -5.88 7.14
N ASP A 395 -1.93 -7.03 6.77
CA ASP A 395 -2.68 -8.29 6.71
C ASP A 395 -3.21 -8.63 8.11
N SER A 396 -4.45 -8.25 8.39
CA SER A 396 -5.07 -8.35 9.71
C SER A 396 -5.20 -9.80 10.18
N LYS A 397 -5.55 -10.74 9.29
CA LYS A 397 -5.64 -12.17 9.61
C LYS A 397 -4.29 -12.74 9.99
N TYR A 398 -3.29 -12.56 9.13
CA TYR A 398 -1.94 -13.07 9.38
C TYR A 398 -1.37 -12.46 10.67
N THR A 399 -1.51 -11.15 10.85
CA THR A 399 -1.04 -10.43 12.03
C THR A 399 -1.68 -10.97 13.31
N SER A 400 -3.01 -11.14 13.34
CA SER A 400 -3.73 -11.69 14.49
C SER A 400 -3.31 -13.13 14.82
N ASP A 401 -3.26 -14.02 13.82
CA ASP A 401 -2.85 -15.42 14.01
C ASP A 401 -1.41 -15.53 14.53
N PHE A 402 -0.50 -14.73 13.96
CA PHE A 402 0.91 -14.77 14.28
C PHE A 402 1.19 -14.31 15.71
N PHE A 403 0.64 -13.16 16.11
CA PHE A 403 0.88 -12.64 17.45
C PHE A 403 0.19 -13.48 18.53
N ALA A 404 -0.97 -14.07 18.27
CA ALA A 404 -1.59 -15.03 19.19
C ALA A 404 -0.71 -16.27 19.44
N LYS A 405 -0.12 -16.84 18.38
CA LYS A 405 0.85 -17.95 18.51
C LYS A 405 2.09 -17.55 19.32
N LEU A 406 2.58 -16.32 19.11
CA LEU A 406 3.77 -15.80 19.81
C LEU A 406 3.51 -15.54 21.30
N GLU A 407 2.29 -15.14 21.66
CA GLU A 407 1.86 -14.95 23.05
C GLU A 407 1.70 -16.29 23.78
N ASN A 408 1.13 -17.30 23.12
CA ASN A 408 1.04 -18.67 23.66
C ASN A 408 2.44 -19.25 23.96
N TYR A 409 3.36 -19.18 22.99
CA TYR A 409 4.74 -19.64 23.17
C TYR A 409 5.44 -18.99 24.38
N LYS A 410 5.26 -17.67 24.57
CA LYS A 410 5.85 -16.96 25.72
C LYS A 410 5.28 -17.43 27.06
N SER A 411 4.00 -17.78 27.10
CA SER A 411 3.33 -18.27 28.31
C SER A 411 3.80 -19.69 28.67
N GLU A 412 4.00 -20.55 27.66
CA GLU A 412 4.55 -21.89 27.83
C GLU A 412 6.00 -21.86 28.33
N GLU A 413 6.87 -21.02 27.75
CA GLU A 413 8.27 -20.91 28.19
C GLU A 413 8.40 -20.35 29.62
N GLN A 414 7.59 -19.36 29.99
CA GLN A 414 7.54 -18.86 31.37
C GLN A 414 7.18 -19.95 32.37
N THR A 415 6.21 -20.81 32.01
CA THR A 415 5.77 -21.94 32.83
C THR A 415 6.85 -23.02 32.99
N LYS A 416 7.70 -23.24 31.98
CA LYS A 416 8.85 -24.17 32.06
C LYS A 416 10.03 -23.62 32.89
N SER A 417 10.11 -22.30 33.04
CA SER A 417 11.18 -21.62 33.77
C SER A 417 10.88 -21.35 35.26
N SER A 418 9.68 -21.73 35.72
CA SER A 418 9.17 -21.56 37.10
C SER A 418 9.11 -22.90 37.84
#